data_AF-A0A7S2XCP2-F1
#
_entry.id   AF-A0A7S2XCP2-F1
#
_cell.length_a   1.000
_cell.length_b   1.000
_cell.length_c   1.000
_cell.angle_alpha   90.00
_cell.angle_beta   90.00
_cell.angle_gamma   90.00
#
_symmetry.space_group_name_H-M   'P 1'
#
loop_
_entity.id
_entity.type
_entity.pdbx_description
1 polymer ?
#
loop_
_entity_poly.entity_id
_entity_poly.type
_entity_poly.pdbx_seq_one_letter_code
_entity_poly.pdbx_strand_id
1 'polypeptide(L)'
;SAFSVGGTWTRASAIPPMCCCWKPLGIPITIAVINLAIMVGMVGGPRMFWDLIEQNLQPPLIFEAPNLSGSDVLLTGANRGLGKAIASALAQVNASVLMTCRTEPKCRKAASEVSASLVEGSHGTLIPSSLDLGSAASIDFAVDALRDSRDGAPLDVVVLNAAVAGLHPLDPKTGMNPIIGVNFVGNIHLVQRLTKANLIDAQTKLIVVSSG
;
A
#
# COMPACT_ATOMS: atom_id res chain seq x y z
N SER A 1 -23.83 -64.86 -24.18
CA SER A 1 -22.76 -65.54 -23.43
C SER A 1 -22.73 -64.99 -22.02
N ALA A 2 -22.73 -65.88 -21.04
CA ALA A 2 -22.79 -65.60 -19.60
C ALA A 2 -21.63 -64.72 -19.11
N PHE A 3 -21.85 -63.86 -18.11
CA PHE A 3 -21.49 -64.10 -16.70
C PHE A 3 -21.69 -62.83 -15.86
N SER A 4 -22.27 -63.01 -14.69
CA SER A 4 -22.46 -62.02 -13.62
C SER A 4 -21.27 -62.00 -12.66
N VAL A 5 -20.90 -60.82 -12.14
CA VAL A 5 -20.41 -60.58 -10.76
C VAL A 5 -20.69 -59.08 -10.52
N GLY A 6 -21.43 -58.57 -9.53
CA GLY A 6 -21.61 -59.01 -8.15
C GLY A 6 -20.77 -58.10 -7.23
N GLY A 7 -21.36 -57.04 -6.65
CA GLY A 7 -20.65 -56.20 -5.67
C GLY A 7 -21.32 -54.86 -5.41
N THR A 8 -22.04 -54.77 -4.30
CA THR A 8 -22.99 -53.73 -3.87
C THR A 8 -22.33 -52.53 -3.20
N TRP A 9 -22.77 -51.31 -3.52
CA TRP A 9 -22.94 -50.23 -2.52
C TRP A 9 -24.24 -49.47 -2.81
N THR A 10 -25.03 -49.34 -1.75
CA THR A 10 -26.40 -48.84 -1.71
C THR A 10 -26.51 -47.32 -1.88
N ARG A 11 -27.70 -46.94 -2.36
CA ARG A 11 -28.19 -45.64 -2.83
C ARG A 11 -28.65 -44.74 -1.67
N ALA A 12 -28.41 -43.44 -1.77
CA ALA A 12 -29.33 -42.36 -1.36
C ALA A 12 -28.94 -41.06 -2.11
N SER A 13 -29.48 -40.82 -3.31
CA SER A 13 -30.53 -39.80 -3.61
C SER A 13 -30.09 -38.34 -3.35
N ALA A 14 -29.54 -37.63 -4.33
CA ALA A 14 -30.20 -36.90 -5.44
C ALA A 14 -30.69 -35.48 -5.09
N ILE A 15 -29.98 -34.44 -5.58
CA ILE A 15 -30.51 -33.13 -6.02
C ILE A 15 -29.67 -32.68 -7.25
N PRO A 16 -30.28 -32.28 -8.39
CA PRO A 16 -29.59 -32.01 -9.66
C PRO A 16 -28.98 -30.58 -9.74
N PRO A 17 -28.07 -30.31 -10.70
CA PRO A 17 -27.47 -28.99 -10.87
C PRO A 17 -28.41 -28.06 -11.66
N MET A 18 -28.76 -26.90 -11.10
CA MET A 18 -29.38 -25.83 -11.89
C MET A 18 -28.30 -24.89 -12.43
N CYS A 19 -28.17 -24.90 -13.75
CA CYS A 19 -27.63 -23.79 -14.52
C CYS A 19 -28.44 -22.52 -14.23
N CYS A 20 -27.77 -21.46 -13.76
CA CYS A 20 -28.26 -20.09 -13.90
C CYS A 20 -27.18 -19.25 -14.56
N CYS A 21 -27.39 -19.04 -15.86
CA CYS A 21 -26.73 -18.04 -16.68
C CYS A 21 -27.15 -16.65 -16.14
N TRP A 22 -26.23 -15.88 -15.56
CA TRP A 22 -26.49 -14.49 -15.18
C TRP A 22 -25.41 -13.57 -15.77
N LYS A 23 -25.82 -12.78 -16.78
CA LYS A 23 -25.06 -11.61 -17.23
C LYS A 23 -25.25 -10.49 -16.20
N PRO A 24 -24.19 -9.73 -15.83
CA PRO A 24 -24.33 -8.65 -14.87
C PRO A 24 -24.95 -7.42 -15.56
N LEU A 25 -26.18 -7.08 -15.18
CA LEU A 25 -26.67 -5.71 -15.24
C LEU A 25 -26.24 -5.02 -13.94
N GLY A 26 -25.54 -3.89 -14.09
CA GLY A 26 -24.98 -3.12 -12.99
C GLY A 26 -26.05 -2.73 -11.95
N ILE A 27 -25.72 -3.02 -10.69
CA ILE A 27 -26.39 -2.58 -9.44
C ILE A 27 -27.78 -3.21 -9.21
N PRO A 28 -27.87 -4.30 -8.40
CA PRO A 28 -28.61 -4.19 -7.12
C PRO A 28 -28.21 -5.22 -6.02
N ILE A 29 -26.94 -5.61 -5.85
CA ILE A 29 -26.56 -6.57 -4.78
C ILE A 29 -26.57 -5.90 -3.40
N THR A 30 -26.17 -4.64 -3.30
CA THR A 30 -26.04 -3.94 -2.01
C THR A 30 -27.38 -3.70 -1.29
N ILE A 31 -28.45 -3.44 -2.04
CA ILE A 31 -29.79 -3.16 -1.45
C ILE A 31 -30.45 -4.44 -0.93
N ALA A 32 -30.22 -5.59 -1.58
CA ALA A 32 -30.77 -6.88 -1.15
C ALA A 32 -30.19 -7.35 0.21
N VAL A 33 -28.90 -7.09 0.45
CA VAL A 33 -28.22 -7.47 1.72
C VAL A 33 -28.73 -6.64 2.90
N ILE A 34 -29.05 -5.36 2.69
CA ILE A 34 -29.55 -4.47 3.76
C ILE A 34 -30.94 -4.91 4.24
N ASN A 35 -31.85 -5.26 3.33
CA ASN A 35 -33.19 -5.69 3.71
C ASN A 35 -33.23 -7.08 4.38
N LEU A 36 -32.34 -8.00 3.98
CA LEU A 36 -32.23 -9.31 4.62
C LEU A 36 -31.67 -9.21 6.05
N ALA A 37 -30.72 -8.29 6.27
CA ALA A 37 -30.13 -8.04 7.59
C ALA A 37 -31.15 -7.60 8.64
N ILE A 38 -32.09 -6.74 8.24
CA ILE A 38 -33.16 -6.25 9.14
C ILE A 38 -34.11 -7.39 9.52
N MET A 39 -34.47 -8.26 8.55
CA MET A 39 -35.36 -9.40 8.79
C MET A 39 -34.73 -10.47 9.69
N VAL A 40 -33.45 -10.79 9.49
CA VAL A 40 -32.74 -11.78 10.31
C VAL A 40 -32.51 -11.26 11.74
N GLY A 41 -32.20 -9.97 11.90
CA GLY A 41 -32.05 -9.34 13.21
C GLY A 41 -33.34 -9.30 14.03
N MET A 42 -34.51 -9.19 13.38
CA MET A 42 -35.82 -9.19 14.05
C MET A 42 -36.30 -10.58 14.47
N VAL A 43 -35.90 -11.65 13.78
CA VAL A 43 -36.39 -13.02 14.05
C VAL A 43 -35.40 -13.87 14.86
N GLY A 44 -34.08 -13.70 14.64
CA GLY A 44 -33.03 -14.52 15.26
C GLY A 44 -32.19 -13.83 16.32
N GLY A 45 -32.43 -12.54 16.55
CA GLY A 45 -31.59 -11.70 17.41
C GLY A 45 -30.20 -11.40 16.80
N PRO A 46 -29.44 -10.48 17.41
CA PRO A 46 -28.16 -10.00 16.87
C PRO A 46 -27.08 -11.08 16.76
N ARG A 47 -27.20 -12.17 17.54
CA ARG A 47 -26.27 -13.31 17.51
C ARG A 47 -26.40 -14.12 16.22
N MET A 48 -27.62 -14.49 15.85
CA MET A 48 -27.88 -15.28 14.64
C MET A 48 -27.59 -14.49 13.37
N PHE A 49 -27.83 -13.18 13.38
CA PHE A 49 -27.41 -12.29 12.31
C PHE A 49 -25.89 -12.27 12.14
N TRP A 50 -25.13 -12.23 13.24
CA TRP A 50 -23.67 -12.31 13.18
C TRP A 50 -23.19 -13.66 12.68
N ASP A 51 -23.74 -14.77 13.20
CA ASP A 51 -23.38 -16.12 12.76
C ASP A 51 -23.67 -16.34 11.26
N LEU A 52 -24.77 -15.77 10.74
CA LEU A 52 -25.13 -15.82 9.32
C LEU A 52 -24.22 -14.97 8.43
N ILE A 53 -23.75 -13.83 8.94
CA ILE A 53 -22.73 -13.06 8.25
C ILE A 53 -21.42 -13.83 8.28
N GLU A 54 -20.97 -14.36 9.42
CA GLU A 54 -19.71 -15.12 9.51
C GLU A 54 -19.69 -16.35 8.61
N GLN A 55 -20.83 -17.03 8.41
CA GLN A 55 -20.94 -18.20 7.55
C GLN A 55 -21.05 -17.89 6.05
N ASN A 56 -21.49 -16.67 5.66
CA ASN A 56 -21.69 -16.28 4.27
C ASN A 56 -20.80 -15.12 3.81
N LEU A 57 -20.00 -14.52 4.70
CA LEU A 57 -18.90 -13.67 4.29
C LEU A 57 -17.94 -14.60 3.53
N GLN A 58 -17.78 -14.33 2.24
CA GLN A 58 -16.64 -14.90 1.52
C GLN A 58 -15.38 -14.61 2.34
N PRO A 59 -14.41 -15.55 2.40
CA PRO A 59 -13.15 -15.29 3.09
C PRO A 59 -12.65 -13.90 2.66
N PRO A 60 -12.10 -13.09 3.58
CA PRO A 60 -11.60 -11.77 3.21
C PRO A 60 -10.76 -11.96 1.96
N LEU A 61 -11.00 -11.19 0.90
CA LEU A 61 -10.23 -11.29 -0.34
C LEU A 61 -8.75 -11.33 0.06
N ILE A 62 -8.15 -12.52 0.03
CA ILE A 62 -6.75 -12.70 0.38
C ILE A 62 -6.03 -12.18 -0.83
N PHE A 63 -5.76 -10.87 -0.85
CA PHE A 63 -4.79 -10.33 -1.76
C PHE A 63 -3.45 -10.92 -1.30
N GLU A 64 -2.95 -11.91 -2.03
CA GLU A 64 -1.56 -12.31 -1.90
C GLU A 64 -0.71 -11.06 -2.12
N ALA A 65 0.07 -10.70 -1.09
CA ALA A 65 0.91 -9.53 -1.18
C ALA A 65 1.93 -9.77 -2.30
N PRO A 66 2.02 -8.87 -3.30
CA PRO A 66 2.90 -9.07 -4.43
C PRO A 66 4.35 -9.05 -3.96
N ASN A 67 5.19 -9.95 -4.48
CA ASN A 67 6.63 -9.87 -4.25
C ASN A 67 7.22 -8.72 -5.09
N LEU A 68 7.81 -7.74 -4.42
CA LEU A 68 8.46 -6.56 -5.01
C LEU A 68 9.99 -6.67 -5.01
N SER A 69 10.53 -7.90 -4.97
CA SER A 69 11.96 -8.15 -5.15
C SER A 69 12.47 -7.45 -6.42
N GLY A 70 13.52 -6.66 -6.28
CA GLY A 70 14.11 -5.90 -7.39
C GLY A 70 13.40 -4.58 -7.70
N SER A 71 12.32 -4.23 -6.99
CA SER A 71 11.71 -2.91 -7.10
C SER A 71 12.40 -1.90 -6.19
N ASP A 72 12.82 -0.78 -6.76
CA ASP A 72 13.39 0.35 -6.04
C ASP A 72 12.33 1.43 -5.79
N VAL A 73 12.13 1.75 -4.50
CA VAL A 73 11.08 2.64 -4.03
C VAL A 73 11.69 3.84 -3.29
N LEU A 74 11.42 5.06 -3.78
CA LEU A 74 11.68 6.28 -3.02
C LEU A 74 10.46 6.59 -2.14
N LEU A 75 10.66 6.70 -0.83
CA LEU A 75 9.60 7.03 0.12
C LEU A 75 9.96 8.26 0.94
N THR A 76 9.15 9.31 0.86
CA THR A 76 9.35 10.53 1.63
C THR A 76 8.62 10.50 2.98
N GLY A 77 9.25 11.01 4.03
CA GLY A 77 8.65 11.08 5.36
C GLY A 77 8.54 9.71 6.06
N ALA A 78 9.53 8.84 5.83
CA ALA A 78 9.46 7.42 6.21
C ALA A 78 9.75 7.14 7.70
N ASN A 79 10.03 8.16 8.52
CA ASN A 79 10.57 7.94 9.87
C ASN A 79 9.53 7.75 10.99
N ARG A 80 8.24 7.96 10.71
CA ARG A 80 7.16 7.82 11.70
C ARG A 80 5.79 7.63 11.02
N GLY A 81 4.78 7.27 11.82
CA GLY A 81 3.38 7.24 11.41
C GLY A 81 3.16 6.38 10.16
N LEU A 82 2.33 6.88 9.24
CA LEU A 82 1.99 6.20 7.99
C LEU A 82 3.24 5.90 7.14
N GLY A 83 4.18 6.83 7.03
CA GLY A 83 5.41 6.61 6.25
C GLY A 83 6.24 5.43 6.77
N LYS A 84 6.37 5.29 8.10
CA LYS A 84 7.06 4.12 8.69
C LYS A 84 6.31 2.81 8.44
N ALA A 85 4.98 2.84 8.52
CA ALA A 85 4.15 1.67 8.23
C ALA A 85 4.25 1.26 6.74
N ILE A 86 4.27 2.22 5.81
CA ILE A 86 4.49 1.96 4.38
C ILE A 86 5.88 1.36 4.16
N ALA A 87 6.93 1.91 4.78
CA ALA A 87 8.29 1.35 4.68
C ALA A 87 8.34 -0.11 5.14
N SER A 88 7.66 -0.42 6.26
CA SER A 88 7.52 -1.78 6.78
C SER A 88 6.81 -2.69 5.79
N ALA A 89 5.66 -2.27 5.27
CA ALA A 89 4.88 -3.07 4.33
C ALA A 89 5.65 -3.35 3.02
N LEU A 90 6.40 -2.37 2.51
CA LEU A 90 7.23 -2.53 1.31
C LEU A 90 8.42 -3.47 1.54
N ALA A 91 9.12 -3.32 2.67
CA ALA A 91 10.23 -4.21 3.01
C ALA A 91 9.77 -5.65 3.30
N GLN A 92 8.57 -5.79 3.86
CA GLN A 92 7.89 -7.07 4.11
C GLN A 92 7.60 -7.86 2.82
N VAL A 93 7.52 -7.15 1.68
CA VAL A 93 7.37 -7.74 0.35
C VAL A 93 8.63 -7.64 -0.51
N ASN A 94 9.81 -7.54 0.14
CA ASN A 94 11.13 -7.58 -0.49
C ASN A 94 11.51 -6.38 -1.37
N ALA A 95 10.79 -5.25 -1.28
CA ALA A 95 11.21 -4.03 -1.97
C ALA A 95 12.50 -3.46 -1.39
N SER A 96 13.27 -2.76 -2.23
CA SER A 96 14.39 -1.91 -1.83
C SER A 96 13.84 -0.49 -1.61
N VAL A 97 13.83 -0.02 -0.38
CA VAL A 97 13.18 1.25 -0.01
C VAL A 97 14.23 2.28 0.40
N LEU A 98 14.39 3.31 -0.44
CA LEU A 98 15.08 4.53 -0.07
C LEU A 98 14.16 5.36 0.84
N MET A 99 14.34 5.18 2.14
CA MET A 99 13.63 5.89 3.19
C MET A 99 14.24 7.27 3.35
N THR A 100 13.46 8.32 3.06
CA THR A 100 13.92 9.69 3.26
C THR A 100 13.16 10.40 4.38
N CYS A 101 13.88 11.18 5.18
CA CYS A 101 13.27 12.17 6.07
C CYS A 101 14.25 13.30 6.38
N ARG A 102 13.74 14.40 6.96
CA ARG A 102 14.55 15.60 7.24
C ARG A 102 15.72 15.37 8.19
N THR A 103 15.60 14.44 9.11
CA THR A 103 16.58 14.24 10.18
C THR A 103 17.18 12.84 10.08
N GLU A 104 18.36 12.75 9.47
CA GLU A 104 19.04 11.50 9.15
C GLU A 104 19.14 10.50 10.34
N PRO A 105 19.49 10.92 11.58
CA PRO A 105 19.49 10.00 12.73
C PRO A 105 18.12 9.38 13.03
N LYS A 106 17.03 10.14 12.83
CA LYS A 106 15.66 9.63 12.99
C LYS A 106 15.29 8.67 11.87
N CYS A 107 15.78 8.93 10.64
CA CYS A 107 15.60 8.02 9.51
C CYS A 107 16.27 6.68 9.78
N ARG A 108 17.56 6.71 10.16
CA ARG A 108 18.35 5.53 10.50
C ARG A 108 17.72 4.70 11.61
N LYS A 109 17.26 5.36 12.68
CA LYS A 109 16.56 4.68 13.76
C LYS A 109 15.30 3.98 13.27
N ALA A 110 14.48 4.66 12.47
CA ALA A 110 13.26 4.05 11.93
C ALA A 110 13.55 2.87 11.00
N ALA A 111 14.56 2.99 10.12
CA ALA A 111 15.01 1.89 9.26
C ALA A 111 15.45 0.68 10.08
N SER A 112 16.29 0.88 11.11
CA SER A 112 16.73 -0.20 12.00
C SER A 112 15.57 -0.87 12.74
N GLU A 113 14.62 -0.08 13.24
CA GLU A 113 13.44 -0.61 13.94
C GLU A 113 12.57 -1.45 13.00
N VAL A 114 12.39 -1.02 11.75
CA VAL A 114 11.58 -1.77 10.77
C VAL A 114 12.32 -3.04 10.33
N SER A 115 13.61 -2.95 10.00
CA SER A 115 14.43 -4.11 9.62
C SER A 115 14.43 -5.20 10.69
N ALA A 116 14.45 -4.82 11.97
CA ALA A 116 14.38 -5.76 13.09
C ALA A 116 13.00 -6.42 13.26
N SER A 117 11.95 -5.88 12.65
CA SER A 117 10.57 -6.37 12.73
C SER A 117 10.10 -7.15 11.51
N LEU A 118 10.97 -7.33 10.49
CA LEU A 118 10.63 -8.10 9.31
C LEU A 118 10.45 -9.58 9.68
N VAL A 119 9.40 -10.21 9.12
CA VAL A 119 9.17 -11.64 9.36
C VAL A 119 10.17 -12.49 8.59
N GLU A 120 10.31 -13.74 9.01
CA GLU A 120 11.18 -14.72 8.35
C GLU A 120 10.83 -14.88 6.86
N GLY A 121 11.85 -14.94 6.01
CA GLY A 121 11.70 -14.98 4.54
C GLY A 121 11.55 -13.62 3.86
N SER A 122 11.56 -12.51 4.62
CA SER A 122 11.62 -11.16 4.06
C SER A 122 13.05 -10.67 3.95
N HIS A 123 13.38 -10.13 2.78
CA HIS A 123 14.72 -9.69 2.40
C HIS A 123 14.74 -8.25 1.88
N GLY A 124 13.66 -7.49 2.10
CA GLY A 124 13.60 -6.08 1.71
C GLY A 124 14.65 -5.24 2.41
N THR A 125 15.18 -4.26 1.69
CA THR A 125 16.24 -3.39 2.19
C THR A 125 15.67 -2.01 2.51
N LEU A 126 16.19 -1.39 3.57
CA LEU A 126 15.82 -0.04 3.98
C LEU A 126 17.07 0.82 3.97
N ILE A 127 17.13 1.77 3.05
CA ILE A 127 18.27 2.66 2.86
C ILE A 127 17.86 4.03 3.41
N PRO A 128 18.34 4.42 4.60
CA PRO A 128 18.00 5.72 5.17
C PRO A 128 18.80 6.84 4.50
N SER A 129 18.12 7.90 4.07
CA SER A 129 18.72 9.11 3.50
C SER A 129 18.07 10.38 4.05
N SER A 130 18.81 11.49 4.00
CA SER A 130 18.34 12.80 4.44
C SER A 130 17.68 13.55 3.28
N LEU A 131 16.46 14.07 3.50
CA LEU A 131 15.75 14.91 2.53
C LEU A 131 14.87 15.91 3.28
N ASP A 132 15.18 17.20 3.12
CA ASP A 132 14.33 18.28 3.58
C ASP A 132 13.57 18.91 2.41
N LEU A 133 12.27 18.62 2.33
CA LEU A 133 11.39 19.20 1.29
C LEU A 133 11.21 20.72 1.44
N GLY A 134 11.55 21.30 2.59
CA GLY A 134 11.55 22.75 2.77
C GLY A 134 12.78 23.45 2.14
N SER A 135 13.74 22.71 1.61
CA SER A 135 15.00 23.23 1.07
C SER A 135 15.27 22.71 -0.34
N ALA A 136 15.18 23.57 -1.34
CA ALA A 136 15.49 23.22 -2.73
C ALA A 136 16.91 22.64 -2.88
N ALA A 137 17.89 23.21 -2.17
CA ALA A 137 19.26 22.70 -2.16
C ALA A 137 19.36 21.29 -1.56
N SER A 138 18.57 20.98 -0.53
CA SER A 138 18.51 19.63 0.03
C SER A 138 17.92 18.63 -0.98
N ILE A 139 16.89 19.04 -1.72
CA ILE A 139 16.25 18.21 -2.74
C ILE A 139 17.24 17.95 -3.88
N ASP A 140 17.90 19.00 -4.39
CA ASP A 140 18.86 18.88 -5.48
C ASP A 140 20.01 17.93 -5.12
N PHE A 141 20.61 18.12 -3.95
CA PHE A 141 21.68 17.25 -3.45
C PHE A 141 21.22 15.79 -3.31
N ALA A 142 20.04 15.55 -2.75
CA ALA A 142 19.52 14.21 -2.56
C ALA A 142 19.23 13.51 -3.89
N VAL A 143 18.72 14.24 -4.90
CA VAL A 143 18.45 13.70 -6.23
C VAL A 143 19.74 13.39 -6.98
N ASP A 144 20.75 14.25 -6.88
CA ASP A 144 22.05 14.02 -7.53
C ASP A 144 22.77 12.81 -6.89
N ALA A 145 22.79 12.72 -5.56
CA ALA A 145 23.32 11.55 -4.86
C ALA A 145 22.56 10.25 -5.21
N LEU A 146 21.23 10.33 -5.33
CA LEU A 146 20.40 9.19 -5.76
C LEU A 146 20.74 8.77 -7.18
N ARG A 147 20.91 9.72 -8.10
CA ARG A 147 21.30 9.44 -9.47
C ARG A 147 22.65 8.73 -9.53
N ASP A 148 23.64 9.26 -8.83
CA ASP A 148 25.02 8.75 -8.83
C ASP A 148 25.08 7.34 -8.23
N SER A 149 24.35 7.09 -7.14
CA SER A 149 24.30 5.76 -6.50
C SER A 149 23.58 4.68 -7.32
N ARG A 150 22.85 5.06 -8.37
CA ARG A 150 22.07 4.14 -9.22
C ARG A 150 22.50 4.17 -10.69
N ASP A 151 23.62 4.80 -11.01
CA ASP A 151 24.08 5.01 -12.40
C ASP A 151 22.99 5.58 -13.33
N GLY A 152 22.09 6.39 -12.77
CA GLY A 152 20.95 6.97 -13.48
C GLY A 152 19.78 6.01 -13.78
N ALA A 153 19.71 4.82 -13.17
CA ALA A 153 18.57 3.92 -13.32
C ALA A 153 17.27 4.56 -12.75
N PRO A 154 16.13 4.44 -13.44
CA PRO A 154 14.85 4.99 -12.98
C PRO A 154 14.31 4.26 -11.75
N LEU A 155 13.46 4.92 -10.97
CA LEU A 155 12.76 4.33 -9.83
C LEU A 155 11.51 3.58 -10.31
N ASP A 156 11.16 2.47 -9.67
CA ASP A 156 9.90 1.77 -9.95
C ASP A 156 8.72 2.48 -9.29
N VAL A 157 8.91 2.99 -8.07
CA VAL A 157 7.87 3.64 -7.29
C VAL A 157 8.41 4.88 -6.56
N VAL A 158 7.64 5.95 -6.58
CA VAL A 158 7.89 7.16 -5.79
C VAL A 158 6.67 7.45 -4.93
N VAL A 159 6.83 7.45 -3.62
CA VAL A 159 5.78 7.73 -2.64
C VAL A 159 6.04 9.08 -1.99
N LEU A 160 5.26 10.07 -2.39
CA LEU A 160 5.25 11.43 -1.83
C LEU A 160 4.35 11.46 -0.58
N ASN A 161 4.93 11.11 0.57
CA ASN A 161 4.23 11.02 1.85
C ASN A 161 4.66 12.08 2.88
N ALA A 162 5.84 12.69 2.74
CA ALA A 162 6.30 13.73 3.65
C ALA A 162 5.35 14.93 3.65
N ALA A 163 4.85 15.27 4.84
CA ALA A 163 4.00 16.42 5.08
C ALA A 163 4.23 17.01 6.48
N VAL A 164 3.93 18.30 6.62
CA VAL A 164 3.81 19.01 7.90
C VAL A 164 2.39 19.51 8.08
N ALA A 165 1.96 19.60 9.34
CA ALA A 165 0.64 20.08 9.75
C ALA A 165 0.77 20.98 11.00
N GLY A 166 -0.30 21.67 11.34
CA GLY A 166 -0.35 22.60 12.48
C GLY A 166 0.01 24.04 12.12
N LEU A 167 0.05 24.92 13.11
CA LEU A 167 0.42 26.33 12.93
C LEU A 167 1.93 26.47 12.95
N HIS A 168 2.47 27.12 11.91
CA HIS A 168 3.89 27.44 11.80
C HIS A 168 4.05 28.93 11.51
N PRO A 169 5.08 29.60 12.08
CA PRO A 169 5.45 30.93 11.61
C PRO A 169 5.90 30.85 10.14
N LEU A 170 5.79 31.96 9.42
CA LEU A 170 6.37 32.06 8.09
C LEU A 170 7.87 31.81 8.16
N ASP A 171 8.40 31.15 7.14
CA ASP A 171 9.84 30.99 7.00
C ASP A 171 10.48 32.40 6.90
N PRO A 172 11.42 32.75 7.78
CA PRO A 172 11.97 34.11 7.84
C PRO A 172 12.87 34.46 6.64
N LYS A 173 13.35 33.47 5.89
CA LYS A 173 14.19 33.67 4.71
C LYS A 173 13.37 33.85 3.45
N THR A 174 12.29 33.09 3.31
CA THR A 174 11.49 33.02 2.08
C THR A 174 10.12 33.70 2.20
N GLY A 175 9.66 33.99 3.43
CA GLY A 175 8.30 34.44 3.71
C GLY A 175 7.23 33.36 3.49
N MET A 176 7.64 32.12 3.17
CA MET A 176 6.73 31.06 2.76
C MET A 176 6.11 30.37 3.98
N ASN A 177 4.82 30.04 3.89
CA ASN A 177 4.18 29.18 4.87
C ASN A 177 4.77 27.76 4.76
N PRO A 178 5.28 27.15 5.83
CA PRO A 178 5.89 25.82 5.78
C PRO A 178 4.98 24.70 5.27
N ILE A 179 3.65 24.81 5.44
CA ILE A 179 2.69 23.85 4.89
C ILE A 179 2.73 23.90 3.36
N ILE A 180 2.71 25.11 2.77
CA ILE A 180 2.80 25.29 1.32
C ILE A 180 4.19 24.89 0.81
N GLY A 181 5.23 25.30 1.54
CA GLY A 181 6.62 25.00 1.19
C GLY A 181 6.91 23.50 1.15
N VAL A 182 6.52 22.76 2.18
CA VAL A 182 6.83 21.33 2.28
C VAL A 182 5.82 20.47 1.52
N ASN A 183 4.52 20.65 1.77
CA ASN A 183 3.51 19.69 1.29
C ASN A 183 3.26 19.85 -0.22
N PHE A 184 3.49 21.04 -0.76
CA PHE A 184 3.21 21.35 -2.16
C PHE A 184 4.47 21.67 -2.95
N VAL A 185 5.13 22.80 -2.65
CA VAL A 185 6.26 23.30 -3.45
C VAL A 185 7.43 22.31 -3.44
N GLY A 186 7.79 21.77 -2.28
CA GLY A 186 8.86 20.79 -2.13
C GLY A 186 8.60 19.49 -2.88
N ASN A 187 7.38 18.95 -2.81
CA ASN A 187 6.99 17.76 -3.56
C ASN A 187 7.04 17.98 -5.08
N ILE A 188 6.59 19.15 -5.57
CA ILE A 188 6.67 19.51 -6.98
C ILE A 188 8.13 19.62 -7.42
N HIS A 189 8.98 20.31 -6.65
CA HIS A 189 10.40 20.45 -6.96
C HIS A 189 11.11 19.11 -6.99
N LEU A 190 10.81 18.21 -6.04
CA LEU A 190 11.33 16.85 -6.02
C LEU A 190 10.98 16.10 -7.31
N VAL A 191 9.71 16.07 -7.72
CA VAL A 191 9.30 15.40 -8.96
C VAL A 191 9.98 16.00 -10.18
N GLN A 192 10.02 17.34 -10.29
CA GLN A 192 10.69 18.02 -11.39
C GLN A 192 12.17 17.65 -11.47
N ARG A 193 12.85 17.56 -10.32
CA ARG A 193 14.27 17.19 -10.27
C ARG A 193 14.51 15.74 -10.62
N LEU A 194 13.67 14.82 -10.11
CA LEU A 194 13.73 13.40 -10.48
C LEU A 194 13.51 13.21 -11.99
N THR A 195 12.53 13.90 -12.58
CA THR A 195 12.31 13.87 -14.03
C THR A 195 13.51 14.41 -14.81
N LYS A 196 14.07 15.57 -14.43
CA LYS A 196 15.27 16.14 -15.09
C LYS A 196 16.50 15.24 -14.97
N ALA A 197 16.59 14.47 -13.89
CA ALA A 197 17.66 13.50 -13.67
C ALA A 197 17.44 12.16 -14.37
N ASN A 198 16.34 11.99 -15.12
CA ASN A 198 15.90 10.72 -15.73
C ASN A 198 15.69 9.59 -14.70
N LEU A 199 15.33 9.93 -13.47
CA LEU A 199 15.04 8.96 -12.41
C LEU A 199 13.55 8.55 -12.34
N ILE A 200 12.72 9.12 -13.20
CA ILE A 200 11.30 8.77 -13.38
C ILE A 200 11.06 8.64 -14.87
N ASP A 201 10.41 7.57 -15.29
CA ASP A 201 10.01 7.32 -16.67
C ASP A 201 8.50 6.99 -16.78
N ALA A 202 8.06 6.45 -17.91
CA ALA A 202 6.66 6.09 -18.14
C ALA A 202 6.19 4.85 -17.35
N GLN A 203 7.11 4.04 -16.81
CA GLN A 203 6.83 2.86 -16.01
C GLN A 203 6.82 3.15 -14.51
N THR A 204 7.51 4.21 -14.08
CA THR A 204 7.52 4.64 -12.69
C THR A 204 6.11 4.97 -12.16
N LYS A 205 5.76 4.38 -11.02
CA LYS A 205 4.50 4.66 -10.32
C LYS A 205 4.68 5.80 -9.31
N LEU A 206 4.02 6.92 -9.55
CA LEU A 206 3.99 8.05 -8.62
C LEU A 206 2.74 7.99 -7.72
N ILE A 207 2.95 7.86 -6.41
CA ILE A 207 1.90 7.79 -5.39
C ILE A 207 1.99 9.06 -4.53
N VAL A 208 0.91 9.83 -4.48
CA VAL A 208 0.82 11.05 -3.67
C VAL A 208 -0.12 10.81 -2.49
N VAL A 209 0.40 10.96 -1.27
CA VAL A 209 -0.42 10.86 -0.06
C VAL A 209 -0.96 12.23 0.29
N SER A 210 -2.29 12.36 0.24
CA SER A 210 -3.02 13.58 0.62
C SER A 210 -3.92 13.31 1.82
N SER A 211 -4.36 14.38 2.48
CA SER A 211 -5.48 14.35 3.43
C SER A 211 -6.78 14.76 2.73
N GLY A 212 -7.90 14.21 3.19
CA GLY A 212 -9.26 14.63 2.81
C GLY A 212 -9.89 15.58 3.82
#